data_AF-A0A3N5UMY6-F1
#
_entry.id   AF-A0A3N5UMY6-F1
#
_cell.length_a   1.000
_cell.length_b   1.000
_cell.length_c   1.000
_cell.angle_alpha   90.00
_cell.angle_beta   90.00
_cell.angle_gamma   90.00
#
_symmetry.space_group_name_H-M   'P 1'
#
loop_
_entity.id
_entity.type
_entity.pdbx_description
1 polymer ?
#
loop_
_entity_poly.entity_id
_entity_poly.type
_entity_poly.pdbx_seq_one_letter_code
_entity_poly.pdbx_strand_id
1 'polypeptide(L)'
;RDYYKGAVSTGDTYLGNVVISASSGLPQSNIAVPLYSSAIDNNGNRNNSNNMTLLGVWSGGLNLTEFSETLQLLNLTDGERIVYVDQNGQKVADSNKQSFRTDQNESFANMQAFNNALQEQKPGSVMEMINGTRMLVFYEPVQFHSTTWAVLLLTPL
;
A
#
# COMPACT_ATOMS: atom_id res chain seq x y z
N ARG A 1 -8.97 10.83 -8.04
CA ARG A 1 -8.66 9.96 -6.88
C ARG A 1 -7.17 10.11 -6.56
N ASP A 2 -6.73 9.66 -5.39
CA ASP A 2 -5.35 9.79 -4.92
C ASP A 2 -4.34 9.18 -5.89
N TYR A 3 -4.59 7.96 -6.42
CA TYR A 3 -3.67 7.29 -7.34
C TYR A 3 -3.40 8.08 -8.62
N TYR A 4 -4.39 8.81 -9.14
CA TYR A 4 -4.24 9.68 -10.30
C TYR A 4 -3.36 10.88 -9.96
N LYS A 5 -3.63 11.53 -8.82
CA LYS A 5 -2.85 12.68 -8.36
C LYS A 5 -1.39 12.29 -8.10
N GLY A 6 -1.19 11.16 -7.42
CA GLY A 6 0.12 10.57 -7.14
C GLY A 6 0.90 10.36 -8.43
N ALA A 7 0.39 9.55 -9.36
CA ALA A 7 1.04 9.25 -10.63
C ALA A 7 1.42 10.50 -11.44
N VAL A 8 0.51 11.50 -11.51
CA VAL A 8 0.80 12.76 -12.23
C VAL A 8 1.86 13.60 -11.52
N SER A 9 1.82 13.66 -10.19
CA SER A 9 2.76 14.48 -9.41
C SER A 9 4.17 13.91 -9.36
N THR A 10 4.30 12.58 -9.35
CA THR A 10 5.59 11.90 -9.28
C THR A 10 6.19 11.66 -10.66
N GLY A 11 5.36 11.63 -11.70
CA GLY A 11 5.78 11.23 -13.04
C GLY A 11 6.18 9.76 -13.15
N ASP A 12 5.83 8.95 -12.13
CA ASP A 12 6.19 7.54 -12.01
C ASP A 12 4.95 6.72 -11.62
N THR A 13 5.08 5.39 -11.67
CA THR A 13 4.08 4.47 -11.16
C THR A 13 3.77 4.77 -9.70
N TYR A 14 2.49 4.80 -9.37
CA TYR A 14 1.99 5.12 -8.05
C TYR A 14 1.02 4.05 -7.56
N LEU A 15 1.25 3.57 -6.35
CA LEU A 15 0.32 2.69 -5.65
C LEU A 15 -0.55 3.52 -4.71
N GLY A 16 -1.85 3.51 -4.96
CA GLY A 16 -2.83 4.27 -4.20
C GLY A 16 -3.10 3.72 -2.81
N ASN A 17 -3.77 4.54 -2.00
CA ASN A 17 -4.34 4.14 -0.74
C ASN A 17 -5.47 3.14 -0.94
N VAL A 18 -5.83 2.43 0.12
CA VAL A 18 -7.01 1.59 0.13
C VAL A 18 -8.26 2.47 0.09
N VAL A 19 -9.14 2.22 -0.87
CA VAL A 19 -10.44 2.87 -1.01
C VAL A 19 -11.52 1.81 -1.23
N ILE A 20 -12.77 2.13 -0.87
CA ILE A 20 -13.90 1.30 -1.29
C ILE A 20 -14.11 1.51 -2.79
N SER A 21 -14.02 0.41 -3.54
CA SER A 21 -14.28 0.42 -4.97
C SER A 21 -15.75 0.72 -5.23
N ALA A 22 -16.03 1.70 -6.10
CA ALA A 22 -17.41 2.07 -6.40
C ALA A 22 -18.13 1.00 -7.24
N SER A 23 -17.39 0.11 -7.93
CA SER A 23 -17.97 -0.93 -8.78
C SER A 23 -18.23 -2.23 -8.02
N SER A 24 -17.34 -2.63 -7.10
CA SER A 24 -17.48 -3.88 -6.34
C SER A 24 -18.00 -3.68 -4.91
N GLY A 25 -17.92 -2.46 -4.36
CA GLY A 25 -18.18 -2.20 -2.94
C GLY A 25 -17.11 -2.75 -2.00
N LEU A 26 -16.03 -3.32 -2.53
CA LEU A 26 -14.95 -3.95 -1.75
C LEU A 26 -13.74 -3.01 -1.60
N PRO A 27 -12.93 -3.16 -0.53
CA PRO A 27 -11.64 -2.50 -0.42
C PRO A 27 -10.73 -2.83 -1.61
N GLN A 28 -10.12 -1.79 -2.18
CA GLN A 28 -9.25 -1.88 -3.34
C GLN A 28 -8.16 -0.80 -3.24
N SER A 29 -6.94 -1.14 -3.67
CA SER A 29 -5.92 -0.16 -4.03
C SER A 29 -5.72 -0.16 -5.54
N ASN A 30 -5.27 0.96 -6.10
CA ASN A 30 -5.03 1.10 -7.53
C ASN A 30 -3.55 1.35 -7.81
N ILE A 31 -2.99 0.59 -8.74
CA ILE A 31 -1.72 0.93 -9.39
C ILE A 31 -2.03 1.86 -10.55
N ALA A 32 -1.32 2.98 -10.64
CA ALA A 32 -1.52 4.00 -11.65
C ALA A 32 -0.19 4.38 -12.32
N VAL A 33 -0.18 4.47 -13.64
CA VAL A 33 1.00 4.78 -14.46
C VAL A 33 0.68 6.01 -15.33
N PRO A 34 1.45 7.09 -15.24
CA PRO A 34 1.25 8.26 -16.10
C PRO A 34 1.73 7.96 -17.53
N LEU A 35 0.94 8.36 -18.52
CA LEU A 35 1.23 8.17 -19.93
C LEU A 35 1.62 9.51 -20.55
N TYR A 36 2.77 9.55 -21.24
CA TYR A 36 3.28 10.76 -21.88
C TYR A 36 3.46 10.56 -23.38
N SER A 37 3.19 11.60 -24.17
CA SER A 37 3.55 11.63 -25.59
C SER A 37 5.01 12.01 -25.77
N SER A 38 5.67 11.40 -26.75
CA SER A 38 6.93 11.93 -27.29
C SER A 38 6.67 13.28 -27.94
N ALA A 39 7.52 14.29 -27.70
CA ALA A 39 7.49 15.51 -28.51
C ALA A 39 7.91 15.15 -29.95
N ILE A 40 6.99 15.31 -30.90
CA ILE A 40 7.29 15.19 -32.33
C ILE A 40 7.45 16.60 -32.87
N ASP A 41 8.54 16.88 -33.57
CA ASP A 41 8.72 18.17 -34.23
C ASP A 41 7.83 18.29 -35.48
N ASN A 42 7.75 19.48 -36.06
CA ASN A 42 6.94 19.73 -37.27
C ASN A 42 7.42 18.95 -38.51
N ASN A 43 8.58 18.30 -38.44
CA ASN A 43 9.14 17.46 -39.50
C ASN A 43 8.92 15.96 -39.25
N GLY A 44 8.17 15.58 -38.21
CA GLY A 44 7.93 14.17 -37.87
C GLY A 44 9.12 13.50 -37.19
N ASN A 45 10.17 14.26 -36.85
CA ASN A 45 11.31 13.73 -36.11
C ASN A 45 11.02 13.77 -34.61
N ARG A 46 11.52 12.75 -33.91
CA ARG A 46 11.44 12.66 -32.46
C ARG A 46 12.34 13.74 -31.88
N ASN A 47 11.74 14.78 -31.32
CA ASN A 47 12.47 15.85 -30.69
C ASN A 47 13.02 15.32 -29.36
N ASN A 48 14.34 15.36 -29.16
CA ASN A 48 14.99 14.97 -27.90
C ASN A 48 14.81 16.05 -26.80
N SER A 49 13.85 16.96 -26.98
CA SER A 49 13.45 17.94 -25.96
C SER A 49 12.66 17.22 -24.88
N ASN A 50 13.02 17.43 -23.62
CA ASN A 50 12.37 16.88 -22.42
C ASN A 50 10.89 17.29 -22.23
N ASN A 51 10.26 17.93 -23.22
CA ASN A 51 8.88 18.42 -23.17
C ASN A 51 7.90 17.29 -23.51
N MET A 52 7.79 16.32 -22.61
CA MET A 52 6.76 15.29 -22.65
C MET A 52 5.41 15.88 -22.23
N THR A 53 4.35 15.62 -22.99
CA THR A 53 2.99 16.05 -22.64
C THR A 53 2.23 14.89 -22.00
N LEU A 54 1.62 15.11 -20.83
CA LEU A 54 0.79 14.10 -20.17
C LEU A 54 -0.47 13.83 -21.03
N LEU A 55 -0.61 12.58 -21.49
CA LEU A 55 -1.78 12.11 -22.23
C LEU A 55 -2.89 11.62 -21.30
N GLY A 56 -2.53 11.10 -20.13
CA GLY A 56 -3.47 10.57 -19.15
C GLY A 56 -2.80 9.62 -18.15
N VAL A 57 -3.62 8.84 -17.46
CA VAL A 57 -3.16 7.84 -16.48
C VAL A 57 -3.84 6.51 -16.79
N TRP A 58 -3.05 5.45 -16.93
CA TRP A 58 -3.57 4.09 -16.95
C TRP A 58 -3.58 3.55 -15.53
N SER A 59 -4.67 2.89 -15.11
CA SER A 59 -4.74 2.33 -13.76
C SER A 59 -5.45 0.98 -13.71
N GLY A 60 -4.95 0.09 -12.87
CA GLY A 60 -5.55 -1.20 -12.54
C GLY A 60 -5.83 -1.32 -11.05
N GLY A 61 -6.95 -1.96 -10.69
CA GLY A 61 -7.29 -2.25 -9.30
C GLY A 61 -6.65 -3.55 -8.82
N LEU A 62 -6.14 -3.56 -7.59
CA LEU A 62 -5.64 -4.74 -6.90
C LEU A 62 -6.78 -5.42 -6.14
N ASN A 63 -6.93 -6.74 -6.31
CA ASN A 63 -7.82 -7.53 -5.49
C ASN A 63 -7.13 -7.82 -4.14
N LEU A 64 -7.46 -7.04 -3.12
CA LEU A 64 -6.86 -7.18 -1.79
C LEU A 64 -7.28 -8.48 -1.08
N THR A 65 -8.34 -9.14 -1.54
CA THR A 65 -8.77 -10.45 -1.05
C THR A 65 -7.68 -11.49 -1.24
N GLU A 66 -7.03 -11.52 -2.41
CA GLU A 66 -5.95 -12.47 -2.73
C GLU A 66 -4.75 -12.31 -1.79
N PHE A 67 -4.45 -11.07 -1.39
CA PHE A 67 -3.36 -10.79 -0.44
C PHE A 67 -3.68 -11.37 0.93
N SER A 68 -4.91 -11.16 1.42
CA SER A 68 -5.37 -11.74 2.69
C SER A 68 -5.41 -13.26 2.64
N GLU A 69 -5.92 -13.86 1.56
CA GLU A 69 -5.93 -15.32 1.39
C GLU A 69 -4.51 -15.89 1.41
N THR A 70 -3.55 -15.22 0.78
CA THR A 70 -2.13 -15.60 0.82
C THR A 70 -1.59 -15.57 2.26
N LEU A 71 -1.86 -14.51 3.02
CA LEU A 71 -1.44 -14.43 4.43
C LEU A 71 -2.11 -15.50 5.30
N GLN A 72 -3.34 -15.88 5.00
CA GLN A 72 -4.13 -16.85 5.76
C GLN A 72 -3.73 -18.31 5.51
N LEU A 73 -2.90 -18.56 4.49
CA LEU A 73 -2.29 -19.87 4.24
C LEU A 73 -1.03 -20.11 5.08
N LEU A 74 -0.52 -19.07 5.75
CA LEU A 74 0.64 -19.18 6.63
C LEU A 74 0.26 -19.88 7.94
N ASN A 75 1.09 -20.82 8.38
CA ASN A 75 0.95 -21.49 9.67
C ASN A 75 1.52 -20.62 10.79
N LEU A 76 0.79 -19.55 11.13
CA LEU A 76 1.10 -18.69 12.27
C LEU A 76 0.77 -19.40 13.59
N THR A 77 1.52 -19.11 14.65
CA THR A 77 1.21 -19.61 15.99
C THR A 77 0.02 -18.86 16.60
N ASP A 78 -0.57 -19.41 17.66
CA ASP A 78 -1.76 -18.85 18.29
C ASP A 78 -1.50 -17.41 18.78
N GLY A 79 -2.22 -16.45 18.17
CA GLY A 79 -2.15 -15.04 18.50
C GLY A 79 -1.22 -14.21 17.62
N GLU A 80 -0.39 -14.84 16.78
CA GLU A 80 0.39 -14.12 15.76
C GLU A 80 -0.51 -13.60 14.64
N ARG A 81 -0.17 -12.41 14.13
CA ARG A 81 -0.93 -11.76 13.06
C ARG A 81 0.00 -10.99 12.14
N ILE A 82 -0.16 -11.20 10.83
CA ILE A 82 0.52 -10.42 9.79
C ILE A 82 -0.50 -9.49 9.15
N VAL A 83 -0.13 -8.21 9.00
CA VAL A 83 -0.98 -7.21 8.36
C VAL A 83 -0.17 -6.41 7.35
N TYR A 84 -0.70 -6.27 6.13
CA TYR A 84 -0.25 -5.24 5.19
C TYR A 84 -1.02 -3.96 5.46
N VAL A 85 -0.31 -2.83 5.47
CA VAL A 85 -0.85 -1.52 5.82
C VAL A 85 -0.40 -0.50 4.77
N ASP A 86 -1.32 0.33 4.28
CA ASP A 86 -1.00 1.40 3.33
C ASP A 86 -0.26 2.57 4.01
N GLN A 87 0.18 3.53 3.21
CA GLN A 87 0.93 4.70 3.69
C GLN A 87 0.19 5.59 4.70
N ASN A 88 -1.12 5.41 4.89
CA ASN A 88 -1.94 6.15 5.87
C ASN A 88 -2.30 5.31 7.09
N GLY A 89 -1.77 4.09 7.22
CA GLY A 89 -2.10 3.22 8.32
C GLY A 89 -3.41 2.43 8.09
N GLN A 90 -3.95 2.42 6.88
CA GLN A 90 -5.15 1.65 6.57
C GLN A 90 -4.79 0.20 6.24
N LYS A 91 -5.55 -0.73 6.80
CA LYS A 91 -5.37 -2.16 6.53
C LYS A 91 -5.61 -2.48 5.04
N VAL A 92 -4.65 -3.17 4.43
CA VAL A 92 -4.69 -3.68 3.06
C VAL A 92 -5.07 -5.16 3.07
N ALA A 93 -4.36 -5.97 3.86
CA ALA A 93 -4.55 -7.40 3.96
C ALA A 93 -4.20 -7.91 5.35
N ASP A 94 -4.77 -9.06 5.72
CA ASP A 94 -4.77 -9.55 7.09
C ASP A 94 -4.72 -11.09 7.14
N SER A 95 -3.79 -11.63 7.93
CA SER A 95 -3.72 -13.07 8.19
C SER A 95 -4.86 -13.58 9.07
N ASN A 96 -5.54 -12.70 9.81
CA ASN A 96 -6.70 -13.08 10.60
C ASN A 96 -7.98 -13.06 9.73
N LYS A 97 -8.57 -14.25 9.55
CA LYS A 97 -9.76 -14.49 8.72
C LYS A 97 -11.00 -13.71 9.16
N GLN A 98 -11.16 -13.49 10.47
CA GLN A 98 -12.32 -12.81 11.02
C GLN A 98 -12.22 -11.29 10.84
N SER A 99 -11.03 -10.72 10.97
CA SER A 99 -10.82 -9.26 10.91
C SER A 99 -10.74 -8.69 9.49
N PHE A 100 -10.54 -9.53 8.46
CA PHE A 100 -10.65 -9.09 7.06
C PHE A 100 -12.10 -8.97 6.59
N ARG A 101 -12.98 -9.82 7.11
CA ARG A 101 -14.40 -9.88 6.69
C ARG A 101 -15.30 -8.87 7.39
N THR A 102 -14.79 -8.22 8.44
CA THR A 102 -15.54 -7.19 9.15
C THR A 102 -15.20 -5.82 8.56
N ASP A 103 -16.20 -4.97 8.36
CA ASP A 103 -16.05 -3.56 7.95
C ASP A 103 -15.39 -2.69 9.05
N GLN A 104 -14.64 -3.31 9.96
CA GLN A 104 -13.97 -2.60 11.04
C GLN A 104 -12.79 -1.85 10.43
N ASN A 105 -12.96 -0.53 10.36
CA ASN A 105 -11.92 0.48 10.12
C ASN A 105 -10.87 0.44 11.23
N GLU A 106 -10.14 -0.66 11.31
CA GLU A 106 -8.94 -0.77 12.12
C GLU A 106 -7.84 0.04 11.45
N SER A 107 -7.24 0.94 12.22
CA SER A 107 -6.16 1.81 11.76
C SER A 107 -4.90 1.53 12.56
N PHE A 108 -3.78 1.51 11.85
CA PHE A 108 -2.43 1.27 12.35
C PHE A 108 -1.61 2.56 12.39
N ALA A 109 -2.20 3.71 12.03
CA ALA A 109 -1.50 4.99 11.88
C ALA A 109 -0.80 5.46 13.17
N ASN A 110 -1.33 5.07 14.32
CA ASN A 110 -0.80 5.44 15.63
C ASN A 110 0.24 4.45 16.18
N MET A 111 0.51 3.33 15.48
CA MET A 111 1.50 2.35 15.94
C MET A 111 2.92 2.88 15.77
N GLN A 112 3.78 2.57 16.74
CA GLN A 112 5.19 2.93 16.66
C GLN A 112 5.88 2.15 15.54
N ALA A 113 5.60 0.85 15.42
CA ALA A 113 6.16 0.01 14.36
C ALA A 113 5.83 0.55 12.96
N PHE A 114 4.59 0.99 12.75
CA PHE A 114 4.16 1.57 11.48
C PHE A 114 4.90 2.87 11.16
N ASN A 115 4.98 3.78 12.12
CA ASN A 115 5.69 5.06 11.94
C ASN A 115 7.18 4.85 11.67
N ASN A 116 7.82 3.92 12.40
CA ASN A 116 9.21 3.56 12.16
C ASN A 116 9.43 2.99 10.75
N ALA A 117 8.54 2.09 10.29
CA ALA A 117 8.64 1.53 8.93
C ALA A 117 8.61 2.63 7.85
N LEU A 118 7.69 3.60 7.96
CA LEU A 118 7.57 4.67 6.96
C LEU A 118 8.67 5.74 7.06
N GLN A 119 9.08 6.12 8.26
CA GLN A 119 10.04 7.20 8.47
C GLN A 119 11.49 6.73 8.31
N GLU A 120 11.83 5.56 8.86
CA GLU A 120 13.19 5.03 8.82
C GLU A 120 13.49 4.28 7.53
N GLN A 121 12.44 3.79 6.85
CA GLN A 121 12.53 2.96 5.64
C GLN A 121 13.49 1.77 5.80
N LYS A 122 13.49 1.17 7.00
CA LYS A 122 14.28 -0.02 7.34
C LYS A 122 13.45 -1.02 8.12
N PRO A 123 13.74 -2.32 7.99
CA PRO A 123 13.11 -3.33 8.84
C PRO A 123 13.57 -3.18 10.29
N GLY A 124 12.71 -3.56 11.23
CA GLY A 124 13.01 -3.46 12.64
C GLY A 124 11.99 -4.16 13.51
N SER A 125 12.09 -3.93 14.82
CA SER A 125 11.09 -4.41 15.77
C SER A 125 10.94 -3.45 16.94
N VAL A 126 9.75 -3.43 17.53
CA VAL A 126 9.44 -2.63 18.71
C VAL A 126 8.46 -3.39 19.61
N MET A 127 8.57 -3.18 20.91
CA MET A 127 7.54 -3.62 21.85
C MET A 127 6.55 -2.49 22.05
N GLU A 128 5.27 -2.74 21.78
CA GLU A 128 4.20 -1.76 22.00
C GLU A 128 2.92 -2.41 22.53
N MET A 129 2.05 -1.61 23.15
CA MET A 129 0.76 -2.06 23.69
C MET A 129 -0.32 -1.92 22.62
N ILE A 130 -0.97 -3.03 22.27
CA ILE A 130 -2.05 -3.07 21.27
C ILE A 130 -3.27 -3.68 21.94
N ASN A 131 -4.35 -2.91 22.06
CA ASN A 131 -5.61 -3.33 22.71
C ASN A 131 -5.42 -3.92 24.13
N GLY A 132 -4.45 -3.40 24.89
CA GLY A 132 -4.15 -3.87 26.24
C GLY A 132 -3.24 -5.11 26.32
N THR A 133 -2.84 -5.67 25.18
CA THR A 133 -1.85 -6.76 25.11
C THR A 133 -0.48 -6.18 24.74
N ARG A 134 0.57 -6.65 25.43
CA ARG A 134 1.95 -6.31 25.09
C ARG A 134 2.38 -7.16 23.90
N MET A 135 2.76 -6.53 22.80
CA MET A 135 3.17 -7.21 21.57
C MET A 135 4.62 -6.89 21.26
N LEU A 136 5.37 -7.89 20.76
CA LEU A 136 6.55 -7.65 19.94
C LEU A 136 6.10 -7.51 18.49
N VAL A 137 6.34 -6.35 17.90
CA VAL A 137 5.95 -6.06 16.52
C VAL A 137 7.19 -5.97 15.67
N PHE A 138 7.34 -6.88 14.70
CA PHE A 138 8.31 -6.75 13.63
C PHE A 138 7.69 -5.95 12.48
N TYR A 139 8.46 -5.06 11.88
CA TYR A 139 8.00 -4.24 10.79
C TYR A 139 8.99 -4.24 9.62
N GLU A 140 8.46 -4.21 8.41
CA GLU A 140 9.22 -4.10 7.18
C GLU A 140 8.54 -3.10 6.22
N PRO A 141 9.27 -2.07 5.74
CA PRO A 141 8.74 -1.19 4.71
C PRO A 141 8.66 -1.92 3.36
N VAL A 142 7.51 -1.81 2.70
CA VAL A 142 7.30 -2.35 1.35
C VAL A 142 7.31 -1.18 0.38
N GLN A 143 8.49 -0.88 -0.16
CA GLN A 143 8.65 0.20 -1.13
C GLN A 143 8.22 -0.28 -2.53
N PHE A 144 7.34 0.50 -3.16
CA PHE A 144 6.90 0.28 -4.53
C PHE A 144 6.86 1.62 -5.28
N HIS A 145 7.86 1.85 -6.13
CA HIS A 145 8.04 3.11 -6.84
C HIS A 145 7.97 4.32 -5.88
N SER A 146 6.99 5.20 -6.08
CA SER A 146 6.80 6.43 -5.31
C SER A 146 5.97 6.26 -4.03
N THR A 147 5.60 5.02 -3.67
CA THR A 147 4.78 4.71 -2.50
C THR A 147 5.52 3.73 -1.59
N THR A 148 5.37 3.89 -0.27
CA THR A 148 5.82 2.91 0.72
C THR A 148 4.64 2.46 1.57
N TRP A 149 4.40 1.16 1.60
CA TRP A 149 3.49 0.48 2.54
C TRP A 149 4.31 -0.14 3.68
N ALA A 150 3.65 -0.78 4.64
CA ALA A 150 4.31 -1.54 5.69
C ALA A 150 3.72 -2.95 5.82
N VAL A 151 4.56 -3.92 6.15
CA VAL A 151 4.16 -5.21 6.71
C VAL A 151 4.47 -5.20 8.19
N LEU A 152 3.49 -5.63 8.99
CA LEU A 152 3.62 -5.77 10.44
C LEU A 152 3.36 -7.22 10.82
N LEU A 153 4.29 -7.84 11.55
CA LEU A 153 4.06 -9.11 12.26
C LEU A 153 3.90 -8.78 13.74
N LEU A 154 2.71 -9.03 14.27
CA LEU A 154 2.35 -8.81 15.65
C LEU A 154 2.42 -10.15 16.39
N THR A 155 3.29 -10.24 17.40
CA THR A 155 3.46 -11.42 18.23
C THR A 155 3.16 -11.08 19.69
N PRO A 156 2.18 -11.73 20.35
CA PRO A 156 1.90 -11.50 21.76
C PRO A 156 3.04 -12.01 22.65
N LEU A 157 3.32 -11.28 23.73
CA LEU A 157 4.31 -11.62 24.76
C LEU A 157 3.66 -12.17 26.03
#